data_AF-A0A250DSE5-F1
#
_entry.id   AF-A0A250DSE5-F1
#
_cell.length_a   1.000
_cell.length_b   1.000
_cell.length_c   1.000
_cell.angle_alpha   90.00
_cell.angle_beta   90.00
_cell.angle_gamma   90.00
#
_symmetry.space_group_name_H-M   'P 1'
#
loop_
_entity.id
_entity.type
_entity.pdbx_description
1 polymer ?
#
loop_
_entity_poly.entity_id
_entity_poly.type
_entity_poly.pdbx_seq_one_letter_code
_entity_poly.pdbx_strand_id
1 'polypeptide(L)'
;MLSRLIKPVLLACAVFITVWVLVIVYWQYTARMPSTSDIALYLVVLPLALMLFYMVLRRIFTAAPAAALPAAGTTVAAGAAASSNAAATEASQERLQMAVLAFALRTPRGSDADTVATAIGQAQTPELVPELRDGEGFPVIAGRVDGIDENELREHLRESLQPAGEAFDIDALPDDRLRAIHLMSDVLQELLASAAEAIANAGDALAVRAPGRFVSSGGVIPGPAAAPQLNLSLLLPGAWSESERAIATQWVQQRVREGDASQRWLVDCFKSEDGVSGMALLDRISLSLHREQRPALWIALAADSSVSEASIARWEADGLLYTATRRKGRVPGEAAAGLLLVRAGDALLAPAEAVRLSRSASGQREASADTARTPDASLLDRFVQHLLATSTLETAQVDWVVSDADHRTSRVTEVAKLVQERLPHVPFENNLSVCATLGHLGAAADMSAVVLACHLAARDARHVLAISVQDALARTALLAGPASPASPAT
;
A
#
# COMPACT_ATOMS: atom_id res chain seq x y z
N MET A 1 -11.61 44.24 18.04
CA MET A 1 -12.08 43.01 18.73
C MET A 1 -13.31 42.39 18.08
N LEU A 2 -14.29 43.16 17.55
CA LEU A 2 -15.46 42.59 16.85
C LEU A 2 -15.12 41.66 15.67
N SER A 3 -14.11 41.99 14.84
CA SER A 3 -13.79 41.19 13.64
C SER A 3 -13.26 39.77 13.91
N ARG A 4 -12.74 39.51 15.12
CA ARG A 4 -12.25 38.17 15.52
C ARG A 4 -13.37 37.23 15.98
N LEU A 5 -14.53 37.76 16.38
CA LEU A 5 -15.71 36.94 16.73
C LEU A 5 -16.66 36.68 15.56
N ILE A 6 -16.58 37.44 14.46
CA ILE A 6 -17.50 37.30 13.33
C ILE A 6 -17.37 35.93 12.64
N LYS A 7 -16.14 35.45 12.42
CA LYS A 7 -15.89 34.16 11.76
C LYS A 7 -16.44 32.95 12.53
N PRO A 8 -16.18 32.78 13.84
CA PRO A 8 -16.75 31.65 14.59
C PRO A 8 -18.27 31.75 14.76
N VAL A 9 -18.82 32.97 14.86
CA VAL A 9 -20.29 33.16 14.93
C VAL A 9 -20.95 32.80 13.59
N LEU A 10 -20.37 33.22 12.45
CA LEU A 10 -20.87 32.82 11.13
C LEU A 10 -20.82 31.31 10.90
N LEU A 11 -19.73 30.65 11.33
CA LEU A 11 -19.60 29.20 11.23
C LEU A 11 -20.67 28.50 12.09
N ALA A 12 -20.88 28.95 13.33
CA ALA A 12 -21.91 28.41 14.20
C ALA A 12 -23.31 28.60 13.60
N CYS A 13 -23.63 29.80 13.09
CA CYS A 13 -24.89 30.06 12.41
C CYS A 13 -25.06 29.17 11.18
N ALA A 14 -24.01 28.98 10.36
CA ALA A 14 -24.06 28.12 9.18
C ALA A 14 -24.38 26.66 9.56
N VAL A 15 -23.68 26.10 10.56
CA VAL A 15 -23.93 24.72 11.04
C VAL A 15 -25.36 24.56 11.53
N PHE A 16 -25.87 25.49 12.32
CA PHE A 16 -27.25 25.45 12.81
C PHE A 16 -28.26 25.52 11.65
N ILE A 17 -28.08 26.44 10.70
CA ILE A 17 -28.97 26.59 9.54
C ILE A 17 -28.96 25.31 8.70
N THR A 18 -27.79 24.73 8.42
CA THR A 18 -27.68 23.50 7.64
C THR A 18 -28.37 22.33 8.34
N VAL A 19 -28.17 22.15 9.64
CA VAL A 19 -28.83 21.09 10.42
C VAL A 19 -30.35 21.29 10.43
N TRP A 20 -30.83 22.52 10.63
CA TRP A 20 -32.26 22.83 10.62
C TRP A 20 -32.90 22.53 9.26
N VAL A 21 -32.27 22.94 8.15
CA VAL A 21 -32.79 22.69 6.81
C VAL A 21 -32.86 21.18 6.53
N LEU A 22 -31.81 20.42 6.84
CA LEU A 22 -31.77 18.97 6.66
C LEU A 22 -32.86 18.26 7.48
N VAL A 23 -33.05 18.65 8.74
CA VAL A 23 -34.06 18.06 9.63
C VAL A 23 -35.47 18.39 9.15
N ILE A 24 -35.73 19.64 8.73
CA ILE A 24 -37.05 20.05 8.22
C ILE A 24 -37.38 19.30 6.92
N VAL A 25 -36.42 19.19 6.00
CA VAL A 25 -36.60 18.43 4.75
C VAL A 25 -36.84 16.94 5.05
N TYR A 26 -36.11 16.37 6.02
CA TYR A 26 -36.31 15.00 6.45
C TYR A 26 -37.72 14.76 7.04
N TRP A 27 -38.22 15.66 7.89
CA TRP A 27 -39.58 15.56 8.44
C TRP A 27 -40.66 15.75 7.38
N GLN A 28 -40.45 16.64 6.40
CA GLN A 28 -41.34 16.79 5.25
C GLN A 28 -41.39 15.53 4.39
N TYR A 29 -40.23 14.91 4.13
CA TYR A 29 -40.15 13.71 3.30
C TYR A 29 -40.75 12.47 3.98
N THR A 30 -40.60 12.37 5.30
CA THR A 30 -41.07 11.21 6.08
C THR A 30 -42.48 11.37 6.66
N ALA A 31 -43.16 12.50 6.39
CA ALA A 31 -44.48 12.85 6.92
C ALA A 31 -44.61 12.66 8.45
N ARG A 32 -43.51 12.78 9.18
CA ARG A 32 -43.45 12.52 10.62
C ARG A 32 -43.87 13.77 11.38
N MET A 33 -44.92 13.67 12.20
CA MET A 33 -45.33 14.76 13.10
C MET A 33 -44.29 14.88 14.23
N PRO A 34 -43.56 16.01 14.35
CA PRO A 34 -42.51 16.14 15.34
C PRO A 34 -43.11 16.25 16.75
N SER A 35 -42.59 15.47 17.69
CA SER A 35 -42.93 15.65 19.12
C SER A 35 -42.12 16.80 19.72
N THR A 36 -42.58 17.38 20.84
CA THR A 36 -41.85 18.47 21.54
C THR A 36 -40.42 18.07 21.91
N SER A 37 -40.19 16.78 22.22
CA SER A 37 -38.87 16.20 22.46
C SER A 37 -38.00 16.12 21.20
N ASP A 38 -38.58 15.79 20.04
CA ASP A 38 -37.84 15.73 18.78
C ASP A 38 -37.39 17.14 18.36
N ILE A 39 -38.25 18.14 18.56
CA ILE A 39 -37.92 19.54 18.30
C ILE A 39 -36.70 19.96 19.12
N ALA A 40 -36.66 19.66 20.42
CA ALA A 40 -35.52 20.00 21.27
C ALA A 40 -34.25 19.23 20.88
N LEU A 41 -34.36 17.94 20.56
CA LEU A 41 -33.21 17.09 20.23
C LEU A 41 -32.55 17.49 18.91
N TYR A 42 -33.35 17.67 17.85
CA TYR A 42 -32.81 17.90 16.51
C TYR A 42 -32.44 19.37 16.24
N LEU A 43 -33.16 20.34 16.83
CA LEU A 43 -32.90 21.76 16.56
C LEU A 43 -31.92 22.40 17.55
N VAL A 44 -31.69 21.79 18.72
CA VAL A 44 -30.81 22.34 19.75
C VAL A 44 -29.66 21.39 20.08
N VAL A 45 -29.96 20.15 20.50
CA VAL A 45 -28.91 19.22 20.99
C VAL A 45 -27.96 18.77 19.88
N LEU A 46 -28.50 18.36 18.73
CA LEU A 46 -27.71 17.88 17.60
C LEU A 46 -26.71 18.91 17.04
N PRO A 47 -27.10 20.17 16.74
CA PRO A 47 -26.14 21.16 16.25
C PRO A 47 -25.12 21.58 17.32
N LEU A 48 -25.48 21.58 18.61
CA LEU A 48 -24.53 21.77 19.72
C LEU A 48 -23.51 20.63 19.80
N ALA A 49 -23.96 19.38 19.66
CA ALA A 49 -23.08 18.21 19.66
C ALA A 49 -22.08 18.23 18.50
N LEU A 50 -22.54 18.60 17.29
CA LEU A 50 -21.66 18.76 16.12
C LEU A 50 -20.66 19.89 16.31
N MET A 51 -21.06 21.01 16.93
CA MET A 51 -20.16 22.12 17.21
C MET A 51 -19.11 21.75 18.27
N LEU A 52 -19.51 21.01 19.30
CA LEU A 52 -18.61 20.53 20.36
C LEU A 52 -17.63 19.48 19.81
N PHE A 53 -18.11 18.58 18.95
CA PHE A 53 -17.27 17.62 18.23
C PHE A 53 -16.25 18.33 17.35
N TYR A 54 -16.67 19.33 16.56
CA TYR A 54 -15.77 20.15 15.75
C TYR A 54 -14.75 20.91 16.60
N MET A 55 -15.14 21.44 17.77
CA MET A 55 -14.21 22.10 18.68
C MET A 55 -13.16 21.15 19.26
N VAL A 56 -13.54 19.92 19.64
CA VAL A 56 -12.61 18.89 20.13
C VAL A 56 -11.65 18.47 19.01
N LEU A 57 -12.18 18.18 17.82
CA LEU A 57 -11.40 17.77 16.67
C LEU A 57 -10.42 18.87 16.26
N ARG A 58 -10.89 20.12 16.18
CA ARG A 58 -10.02 21.27 15.93
C ARG A 58 -8.98 21.47 17.03
N ARG A 59 -9.32 21.24 18.30
CA ARG A 59 -8.34 21.37 19.40
C ARG A 59 -7.24 20.30 19.31
N ILE A 60 -7.56 19.10 18.82
CA ILE A 60 -6.58 18.04 18.57
C ILE A 60 -5.68 18.40 17.37
N PHE A 61 -6.25 18.90 16.28
CA PHE A 61 -5.50 19.22 15.06
C PHE A 61 -4.79 20.59 15.08
N THR A 62 -5.25 21.54 15.89
CA THR A 62 -4.61 22.87 16.05
C THR A 62 -3.76 22.99 17.30
N ALA A 63 -3.68 21.94 18.13
CA ALA A 63 -2.67 21.84 19.17
C ALA A 63 -1.30 21.54 18.53
N ALA A 64 -0.71 22.56 17.92
CA ALA A 64 0.74 22.67 17.88
C ALA A 64 1.24 22.89 19.32
N PRO A 65 2.41 22.35 19.72
CA PRO A 65 2.89 22.44 21.09
C PRO A 65 3.29 23.88 21.40
N ALA A 66 2.37 24.66 21.94
CA ALA A 66 2.68 25.95 22.53
C ALA A 66 3.30 25.70 23.91
N ALA A 67 4.63 25.69 23.95
CA ALA A 67 5.39 25.86 25.19
C ALA A 67 4.95 27.17 25.86
N ALA A 68 4.23 27.05 26.98
CA ALA A 68 4.05 28.14 27.93
C ALA A 68 5.09 27.97 29.04
N LEU A 69 6.07 28.88 29.10
CA LEU A 69 6.93 29.09 30.26
C LEU A 69 6.21 30.00 31.28
N PRO A 70 6.56 29.94 32.58
CA PRO A 70 5.59 29.72 33.64
C PRO A 70 5.37 30.94 34.54
N ALA A 71 4.27 30.95 35.29
CA ALA A 71 4.25 31.58 36.60
C ALA A 71 4.84 30.59 37.62
N ALA A 72 5.76 31.09 38.43
CA ALA A 72 6.67 30.36 39.29
C ALA A 72 6.01 29.28 40.17
N GLY A 73 6.64 28.11 40.22
CA GLY A 73 6.30 27.03 41.15
C GLY A 73 6.81 25.67 40.71
N THR A 74 8.11 25.42 40.91
CA THR A 74 8.73 24.11 41.18
C THR A 74 8.18 22.88 40.44
N THR A 75 8.75 22.51 39.28
CA THR A 75 8.97 21.11 38.80
C THR A 75 9.59 21.10 37.39
N VAL A 76 10.92 21.00 37.26
CA VAL A 76 11.64 21.01 35.97
C VAL A 76 11.84 19.59 35.37
N ALA A 77 11.40 18.52 36.03
CA ALA A 77 11.71 17.15 35.58
C ALA A 77 10.71 16.52 34.57
N ALA A 78 9.49 17.05 34.41
CA ALA A 78 8.43 16.35 33.67
C ALA A 78 8.29 16.72 32.19
N GLY A 79 8.63 17.96 31.79
CA GLY A 79 8.48 18.44 30.41
C GLY A 79 9.57 17.94 29.45
N ALA A 80 10.82 17.84 29.92
CA ALA A 80 11.92 17.28 29.13
C ALA A 80 11.75 15.77 28.91
N ALA A 81 11.17 15.05 29.87
CA ALA A 81 10.90 13.62 29.75
C ALA A 81 9.79 13.31 28.72
N ALA A 82 8.76 14.15 28.60
CA ALA A 82 7.67 13.93 27.63
C ALA A 82 8.10 14.19 26.18
N SER A 83 8.87 15.26 25.92
CA SER A 83 9.41 15.54 24.58
C SER A 83 10.57 14.59 24.22
N SER A 84 11.40 14.20 25.19
CA SER A 84 12.40 13.16 25.00
C SER A 84 11.74 11.80 24.73
N ASN A 85 10.64 11.46 25.41
CA ASN A 85 9.92 10.20 25.17
C ASN A 85 9.19 10.21 23.83
N ALA A 86 8.60 11.32 23.40
CA ALA A 86 7.98 11.42 22.07
C ALA A 86 9.03 11.28 20.96
N ALA A 87 10.12 12.05 21.02
CA ALA A 87 11.22 11.96 20.05
C ALA A 87 11.94 10.59 20.11
N ALA A 88 12.09 9.98 21.28
CA ALA A 88 12.65 8.64 21.41
C ALA A 88 11.69 7.55 20.91
N THR A 89 10.37 7.73 21.05
CA THR A 89 9.37 6.81 20.51
C THR A 89 9.31 6.92 18.99
N GLU A 90 9.32 8.12 18.43
CA GLU A 90 9.41 8.37 16.97
C GLU A 90 10.70 7.77 16.41
N ALA A 91 11.86 8.07 17.00
CA ALA A 91 13.14 7.49 16.59
C ALA A 91 13.20 5.96 16.74
N SER A 92 12.44 5.37 17.66
CA SER A 92 12.32 3.91 17.80
C SER A 92 11.37 3.32 16.76
N GLN A 93 10.30 4.03 16.41
CA GLN A 93 9.36 3.66 15.36
C GLN A 93 9.96 3.79 13.95
N GLU A 94 10.98 4.63 13.78
CA GLU A 94 11.72 4.76 12.52
C GLU A 94 12.67 3.59 12.24
N ARG A 95 13.03 2.81 13.27
CA ARG A 95 13.88 1.60 13.14
C ARG A 95 13.08 0.31 12.99
N LEU A 96 11.76 0.40 12.81
CA LEU A 96 10.92 -0.77 12.62
C LEU A 96 11.24 -1.42 11.27
N GLN A 97 11.44 -2.73 11.29
CA GLN A 97 11.77 -3.52 10.11
C GLN A 97 10.84 -4.71 9.99
N MET A 98 10.54 -5.09 8.75
CA MET A 98 9.81 -6.32 8.45
C MET A 98 10.77 -7.33 7.83
N ALA A 99 10.49 -8.62 8.05
CA ALA A 99 11.14 -9.70 7.32
C ALA A 99 10.22 -10.17 6.19
N VAL A 100 10.78 -10.34 5.01
CA VAL A 100 10.09 -10.91 3.85
C VAL A 100 10.33 -12.41 3.84
N LEU A 101 9.25 -13.19 3.93
CA LEU A 101 9.31 -14.65 3.88
C LEU A 101 9.15 -15.17 2.46
N ALA A 102 8.30 -14.52 1.68
CA ALA A 102 8.04 -14.83 0.29
C ALA A 102 7.58 -13.58 -0.44
N PHE A 103 7.75 -13.58 -1.75
CA PHE A 103 7.31 -12.54 -2.64
C PHE A 103 6.87 -13.18 -3.96
N ALA A 104 5.87 -12.59 -4.61
CA ALA A 104 5.33 -13.10 -5.86
C ALA A 104 4.84 -11.94 -6.73
N LEU A 105 4.94 -12.11 -8.05
CA LEU A 105 4.41 -11.17 -9.02
C LEU A 105 3.83 -11.87 -10.25
N ARG A 106 2.97 -11.14 -10.95
CA ARG A 106 2.48 -11.47 -12.29
C ARG A 106 2.57 -10.22 -13.13
N THR A 107 3.35 -10.27 -14.21
CA THR A 107 3.59 -9.14 -15.10
C THR A 107 3.61 -9.57 -16.56
N PRO A 108 3.56 -8.63 -17.51
CA PRO A 108 3.67 -8.92 -18.95
C PRO A 108 4.97 -9.62 -19.35
N ARG A 109 6.00 -9.59 -18.50
CA ARG A 109 7.30 -10.27 -18.73
C ARG A 109 7.41 -11.59 -17.96
N GLY A 110 6.30 -12.10 -17.45
CA GLY A 110 6.20 -13.36 -16.73
C GLY A 110 5.97 -13.21 -15.22
N SER A 111 6.02 -14.35 -14.55
CA SER A 111 5.86 -14.50 -13.10
C SER A 111 7.19 -14.58 -12.34
N ASP A 112 8.29 -14.85 -13.04
CA ASP A 112 9.62 -14.98 -12.44
C ASP A 112 10.31 -13.61 -12.30
N ALA A 113 10.73 -13.28 -11.07
CA ALA A 113 11.33 -11.99 -10.75
C ALA A 113 12.67 -11.75 -11.48
N ASP A 114 13.48 -12.80 -11.71
CA ASP A 114 14.75 -12.68 -12.44
C ASP A 114 14.53 -12.36 -13.92
N THR A 115 13.57 -13.06 -14.55
CA THR A 115 13.16 -12.80 -15.93
C THR A 115 12.65 -11.38 -16.10
N VAL A 116 11.82 -10.91 -15.16
CA VAL A 116 11.26 -9.55 -15.17
C VAL A 116 12.35 -8.51 -14.95
N ALA A 117 13.23 -8.68 -13.97
CA ALA A 117 14.36 -7.78 -13.73
C ALA A 117 15.29 -7.70 -14.96
N THR A 118 15.55 -8.83 -15.61
CA THR A 118 16.36 -8.90 -16.83
C THR A 118 15.69 -8.14 -17.98
N ALA A 119 14.39 -8.33 -18.18
CA ALA A 119 13.65 -7.61 -19.23
C ALA A 119 13.67 -6.09 -19.03
N ILE A 120 13.55 -5.63 -17.78
CA ILE A 120 13.65 -4.21 -17.42
C ILE A 120 15.08 -3.69 -17.63
N GLY A 121 16.10 -4.44 -17.19
CA GLY A 121 17.51 -4.05 -17.36
C GLY A 121 17.94 -3.98 -18.83
N GLN A 122 17.31 -4.78 -19.69
CA GLN A 122 17.48 -4.72 -21.15
C GLN A 122 16.64 -3.62 -21.82
N ALA A 123 15.90 -2.83 -21.05
CA ALA A 123 15.00 -1.78 -21.52
C ALA A 123 14.02 -2.27 -22.60
N GLN A 124 13.50 -3.49 -22.45
CA GLN A 124 12.50 -4.02 -23.37
C GLN A 124 11.26 -3.12 -23.35
N THR A 125 10.74 -2.77 -24.52
CA THR A 125 9.55 -1.91 -24.63
C THR A 125 8.29 -2.75 -24.66
N PRO A 126 7.17 -2.29 -24.07
CA PRO A 126 5.87 -2.95 -24.24
C PRO A 126 5.50 -3.13 -25.71
N GLU A 127 4.68 -4.13 -26.01
CA GLU A 127 4.38 -4.57 -27.38
C GLU A 127 3.03 -4.05 -27.86
N LEU A 128 2.81 -4.06 -29.18
CA LEU A 128 1.51 -3.75 -29.76
C LEU A 128 0.55 -4.91 -29.51
N VAL A 129 -0.63 -4.60 -28.98
CA VAL A 129 -1.70 -5.57 -28.73
C VAL A 129 -2.79 -5.40 -29.78
N PRO A 130 -2.91 -6.30 -30.78
CA PRO A 130 -3.84 -6.15 -31.90
C PRO A 130 -5.32 -6.11 -31.51
N GLU A 131 -5.66 -6.71 -30.37
CA GLU A 131 -7.01 -6.77 -29.84
C GLU A 131 -7.44 -5.45 -29.20
N LEU A 132 -6.50 -4.59 -28.79
CA LEU A 132 -6.77 -3.28 -28.19
C LEU A 132 -6.62 -2.18 -29.23
N ARG A 133 -7.70 -1.44 -29.49
CA ARG A 133 -7.70 -0.38 -30.51
C ARG A 133 -7.93 1.01 -29.92
N ASP A 134 -7.26 2.00 -30.50
CA ASP A 134 -7.56 3.42 -30.25
C ASP A 134 -8.80 3.87 -31.05
N GLY A 135 -9.23 5.12 -30.83
CA GLY A 135 -10.38 5.72 -31.50
C GLY A 135 -10.24 5.87 -33.02
N GLU A 136 -9.02 5.76 -33.54
CA GLU A 136 -8.72 5.73 -34.98
C GLU A 136 -8.65 4.29 -35.53
N GLY A 137 -8.81 3.28 -34.66
CA GLY A 137 -8.82 1.86 -35.00
C GLY A 137 -7.44 1.22 -35.09
N PHE A 138 -6.38 1.89 -34.65
CA PHE A 138 -5.02 1.36 -34.64
C PHE A 138 -4.71 0.56 -33.36
N PRO A 139 -3.87 -0.49 -33.45
CA PRO A 139 -3.43 -1.23 -32.27
C PRO A 139 -2.69 -0.36 -31.26
N VAL A 140 -2.94 -0.60 -29.97
CA VAL A 140 -2.33 0.13 -28.85
C VAL A 140 -1.14 -0.64 -28.30
N ILE A 141 -0.08 0.09 -27.92
CA ILE A 141 1.04 -0.48 -27.16
C ILE A 141 0.56 -0.73 -25.73
N ALA A 142 0.70 -1.94 -25.22
CA ALA A 142 0.31 -2.26 -23.84
C ALA A 142 1.21 -3.34 -23.23
N GLY A 143 1.40 -3.27 -21.90
CA GLY A 143 1.93 -4.36 -21.11
C GLY A 143 0.80 -5.31 -20.73
N ARG A 144 0.44 -6.23 -21.63
CA ARG A 144 -0.60 -7.25 -21.40
C ARG A 144 0.02 -8.58 -20.97
N VAL A 145 -0.64 -9.27 -20.03
CA VAL A 145 -0.34 -10.64 -19.64
C VAL A 145 -1.14 -11.61 -20.51
N ASP A 146 -0.47 -12.50 -21.23
CA ASP A 146 -1.15 -13.45 -22.10
C ASP A 146 -1.84 -14.58 -21.31
N GLY A 147 -2.78 -15.26 -21.98
CA GLY A 147 -3.38 -16.50 -21.46
C GLY A 147 -4.48 -16.33 -20.40
N ILE A 148 -4.92 -15.11 -20.11
CA ILE A 148 -6.07 -14.87 -19.23
C ILE A 148 -7.38 -14.93 -20.04
N ASP A 149 -8.27 -15.84 -19.66
CA ASP A 149 -9.67 -15.89 -20.13
C ASP A 149 -10.59 -15.21 -19.10
N GLU A 150 -11.11 -14.04 -19.47
CA GLU A 150 -12.00 -13.26 -18.61
C GLU A 150 -13.37 -13.94 -18.42
N ASN A 151 -13.86 -14.68 -19.41
CA ASN A 151 -15.14 -15.37 -19.32
C ASN A 151 -15.04 -16.55 -18.37
N GLU A 152 -13.97 -17.33 -18.45
CA GLU A 152 -13.73 -18.42 -17.50
C GLU A 152 -13.75 -17.91 -16.06
N LEU A 153 -13.02 -16.82 -15.76
CA LEU A 153 -13.03 -16.23 -14.42
C LEU A 153 -14.42 -15.71 -14.02
N ARG A 154 -15.16 -15.09 -14.94
CA ARG A 154 -16.52 -14.60 -14.69
C ARG A 154 -17.46 -15.73 -14.29
N GLU A 155 -17.40 -16.87 -14.96
CA GLU A 155 -18.17 -18.07 -14.59
C GLU A 155 -17.77 -18.58 -13.20
N HIS A 156 -16.48 -18.68 -12.91
CA HIS A 156 -15.98 -19.12 -11.60
C HIS A 156 -16.38 -18.19 -10.46
N LEU A 157 -16.37 -16.87 -10.68
CA LEU A 157 -16.88 -15.89 -9.72
C LEU A 157 -18.37 -16.10 -9.45
N ARG A 158 -19.16 -16.37 -10.50
CA ARG A 158 -20.60 -16.60 -10.37
C ARG A 158 -20.91 -17.84 -9.55
N GLU A 159 -20.19 -18.93 -9.79
CA GLU A 159 -20.35 -20.19 -9.05
C GLU A 159 -19.89 -20.05 -7.60
N SER A 160 -18.76 -19.38 -7.36
CA SER A 160 -18.14 -19.31 -6.02
C SER A 160 -18.87 -18.37 -5.06
N LEU A 161 -19.59 -17.34 -5.56
CA LEU A 161 -20.12 -16.25 -4.74
C LEU A 161 -21.66 -16.28 -4.55
N GLN A 162 -22.40 -17.24 -5.12
CA GLN A 162 -23.87 -17.32 -5.04
C GLN A 162 -24.44 -18.04 -3.79
N PRO A 163 -25.52 -17.51 -3.17
CA PRO A 163 -25.78 -16.11 -2.86
C PRO A 163 -25.32 -15.84 -1.41
N ALA A 164 -24.15 -15.24 -1.25
CA ALA A 164 -23.71 -14.70 0.02
C ALA A 164 -24.46 -13.40 0.37
N GLY A 165 -25.80 -13.41 0.50
CA GLY A 165 -26.63 -12.31 1.05
C GLY A 165 -26.68 -10.98 0.27
N GLU A 166 -25.60 -10.58 -0.41
CA GLU A 166 -25.47 -9.39 -1.24
C GLU A 166 -25.53 -9.82 -2.71
N ALA A 167 -26.45 -9.22 -3.48
CA ALA A 167 -26.57 -9.46 -4.90
C ALA A 167 -25.49 -8.68 -5.64
N PHE A 168 -24.33 -9.30 -5.83
CA PHE A 168 -23.27 -8.76 -6.69
C PHE A 168 -23.61 -8.98 -8.17
N ASP A 169 -23.53 -7.91 -8.96
CA ASP A 169 -23.67 -7.99 -10.42
C ASP A 169 -22.31 -8.33 -11.04
N ILE A 170 -22.03 -9.63 -11.13
CA ILE A 170 -20.77 -10.16 -11.69
C ILE A 170 -20.71 -9.94 -13.21
N ASP A 171 -21.86 -9.93 -13.88
CA ASP A 171 -21.92 -9.76 -15.33
C ASP A 171 -21.60 -8.33 -15.76
N ALA A 172 -21.81 -7.35 -14.88
CA ALA A 172 -21.39 -5.97 -15.08
C ALA A 172 -19.88 -5.71 -14.87
N LEU A 173 -19.08 -6.70 -14.44
CA LEU A 173 -17.64 -6.48 -14.25
C LEU A 173 -16.93 -6.27 -15.60
N PRO A 174 -16.26 -5.12 -15.77
CA PRO A 174 -15.39 -4.88 -16.91
C PRO A 174 -14.21 -5.86 -16.96
N ASP A 175 -13.72 -6.14 -18.16
CA ASP A 175 -12.66 -7.12 -18.39
C ASP A 175 -11.35 -6.78 -17.66
N ASP A 176 -10.98 -5.50 -17.55
CA ASP A 176 -9.80 -5.09 -16.79
C ASP A 176 -9.93 -5.42 -15.29
N ARG A 177 -11.14 -5.39 -14.71
CA ARG A 177 -11.37 -5.87 -13.33
C ARG A 177 -11.12 -7.37 -13.21
N LEU A 178 -11.64 -8.16 -14.15
CA LEU A 178 -11.47 -9.61 -14.17
C LEU A 178 -10.00 -9.97 -14.32
N ARG A 179 -9.28 -9.33 -15.25
CA ARG A 179 -7.85 -9.53 -15.44
C ARG A 179 -7.05 -9.24 -14.16
N ALA A 180 -7.33 -8.13 -13.49
CA ALA A 180 -6.68 -7.82 -12.21
C ALA A 180 -7.00 -8.85 -11.12
N ILE A 181 -8.25 -9.32 -11.01
CA ILE A 181 -8.64 -10.38 -10.06
C ILE A 181 -7.92 -11.68 -10.38
N HIS A 182 -7.78 -12.06 -11.65
CA HIS A 182 -7.05 -13.24 -12.08
C HIS A 182 -5.58 -13.18 -11.63
N LEU A 183 -4.87 -12.11 -12.00
CA LEU A 183 -3.47 -11.89 -11.65
C LEU A 183 -3.25 -11.91 -10.13
N MET A 184 -4.16 -11.27 -9.38
CA MET A 184 -4.15 -11.25 -7.93
C MET A 184 -4.33 -12.65 -7.32
N SER A 185 -5.17 -13.49 -7.92
CA SER A 185 -5.47 -14.83 -7.43
C SER A 185 -4.26 -15.74 -7.51
N ASP A 186 -3.52 -15.65 -8.62
CA ASP A 186 -2.27 -16.38 -8.82
C ASP A 186 -1.21 -16.01 -7.78
N VAL A 187 -0.98 -14.70 -7.58
CA VAL A 187 -0.02 -14.20 -6.59
C VAL A 187 -0.45 -14.63 -5.18
N LEU A 188 -1.75 -14.54 -4.87
CA LEU A 188 -2.29 -14.97 -3.60
C LEU A 188 -2.05 -16.47 -3.35
N GLN A 189 -2.26 -17.32 -4.35
CA GLN A 189 -2.07 -18.76 -4.22
C GLN A 189 -0.63 -19.12 -3.86
N GLU A 190 0.36 -18.48 -4.51
CA GLU A 190 1.78 -18.68 -4.19
C GLU A 190 2.10 -18.23 -2.76
N LEU A 191 1.63 -17.05 -2.36
CA LEU A 191 1.88 -16.52 -1.02
C LEU A 191 1.19 -17.35 0.08
N LEU A 192 0.00 -17.90 -0.19
CA LEU A 192 -0.69 -18.81 0.73
C LEU A 192 0.06 -20.13 0.88
N ALA A 193 0.66 -20.66 -0.19
CA ALA A 193 1.49 -21.86 -0.11
C ALA A 193 2.72 -21.62 0.77
N SER A 194 3.43 -20.50 0.57
CA SER A 194 4.57 -20.12 1.43
C SER A 194 4.15 -19.81 2.87
N ALA A 195 2.96 -19.23 3.07
CA ALA A 195 2.40 -19.00 4.39
C ALA A 195 2.12 -20.31 5.14
N ALA A 196 1.53 -21.30 4.46
CA ALA A 196 1.29 -22.61 5.04
C ALA A 196 2.59 -23.30 5.47
N GLU A 197 3.64 -23.22 4.64
CA GLU A 197 4.97 -23.74 4.97
C GLU A 197 5.56 -23.04 6.20
N ALA A 198 5.51 -21.71 6.25
CA ALA A 198 6.00 -20.93 7.39
C ALA A 198 5.26 -21.27 8.70
N ILE A 199 3.94 -21.46 8.64
CA ILE A 199 3.10 -21.85 9.77
C ILE A 199 3.45 -23.27 10.24
N ALA A 200 3.64 -24.21 9.32
CA ALA A 200 4.03 -25.58 9.64
C ALA A 200 5.40 -25.63 10.34
N ASN A 201 6.40 -24.95 9.78
CA ASN A 201 7.75 -24.86 10.34
C ASN A 201 7.75 -24.23 11.75
N ALA A 202 6.93 -23.20 11.96
CA ALA A 202 6.73 -22.61 13.28
C ALA A 202 6.08 -23.59 14.28
N GLY A 203 5.07 -24.34 13.84
CA GLY A 203 4.41 -25.37 14.65
C GLY A 203 5.39 -26.43 15.16
N ASP A 204 6.27 -26.92 14.28
CA ASP A 204 7.32 -27.88 14.63
C ASP A 204 8.33 -27.29 15.62
N ALA A 205 8.78 -26.05 15.42
CA ALA A 205 9.69 -25.38 16.33
C ALA A 205 9.08 -25.18 17.74
N LEU A 206 7.78 -24.88 17.82
CA LEU A 206 7.03 -24.80 19.08
C LEU A 206 6.92 -26.17 19.77
N ALA A 207 6.70 -27.24 19.01
CA ALA A 207 6.63 -28.61 19.55
C ALA A 207 7.98 -29.07 20.14
N VAL A 208 9.10 -28.73 19.48
CA VAL A 208 10.46 -29.06 19.94
C VAL A 208 10.87 -28.27 21.19
N ARG A 209 10.45 -27.00 21.31
CA ARG A 209 10.78 -26.13 22.47
C ARG A 209 9.97 -26.43 23.73
N ALA A 210 8.96 -27.30 23.67
CA ALA A 210 8.16 -27.72 24.82
C ALA A 210 8.34 -29.22 25.19
N PRO A 211 9.57 -29.70 25.52
CA PRO A 211 9.75 -31.06 26.01
C PRO A 211 9.25 -31.12 27.46
N GLY A 212 8.00 -31.53 27.68
CA GLY A 212 7.48 -31.71 29.04
C GLY A 212 5.96 -31.70 29.24
N ARG A 213 5.15 -31.48 28.20
CA ARG A 213 3.69 -31.68 28.30
C ARG A 213 3.33 -33.05 27.71
N PHE A 214 2.88 -33.95 28.57
CA PHE A 214 2.55 -35.33 28.26
C PHE A 214 1.67 -35.48 27.00
N VAL A 215 2.10 -36.38 26.13
CA VAL A 215 1.30 -36.94 25.04
C VAL A 215 0.47 -38.08 25.62
N SER A 216 -0.84 -37.91 25.64
CA SER A 216 -1.77 -39.03 25.67
C SER A 216 -2.74 -38.84 24.52
N SER A 217 -2.51 -39.58 23.43
CA SER A 217 -3.40 -39.74 22.27
C SER A 217 -3.55 -38.50 21.37
N GLY A 218 -2.63 -38.35 20.40
CA GLY A 218 -2.85 -37.60 19.16
C GLY A 218 -2.50 -36.10 19.18
N GLY A 219 -1.28 -35.77 18.74
CA GLY A 219 -0.88 -34.42 18.30
C GLY A 219 -0.66 -33.39 19.41
N VAL A 220 0.53 -32.78 19.45
CA VAL A 220 0.75 -31.55 20.22
C VAL A 220 0.06 -30.42 19.45
N ILE A 221 -1.19 -30.08 19.80
CA ILE A 221 -1.83 -28.88 19.29
C ILE A 221 -1.31 -27.71 20.14
N PRO A 222 -0.55 -26.75 19.58
CA PRO A 222 -0.22 -25.53 20.28
C PRO A 222 -1.53 -24.89 20.76
N GLY A 223 -1.62 -24.52 22.04
CA GLY A 223 -2.82 -23.85 22.54
C GLY A 223 -3.16 -22.62 21.68
N PRO A 224 -4.44 -22.25 21.52
CA PRO A 224 -4.90 -21.18 20.60
C PRO A 224 -4.30 -19.78 20.89
N ALA A 225 -3.56 -19.62 21.99
CA ALA A 225 -2.84 -18.41 22.34
C ALA A 225 -1.45 -18.27 21.67
N ALA A 226 -0.89 -19.36 21.13
CA ALA A 226 0.44 -19.39 20.51
C ALA A 226 0.42 -19.40 18.97
N ALA A 227 -0.76 -19.57 18.36
CA ALA A 227 -0.90 -19.52 16.91
C ALA A 227 -0.71 -18.09 16.38
N PRO A 228 -0.04 -17.92 15.23
CA PRO A 228 0.16 -16.61 14.65
C PRO A 228 -1.18 -16.01 14.18
N GLN A 229 -1.32 -14.69 14.31
CA GLN A 229 -2.41 -13.98 13.65
C GLN A 229 -2.14 -13.93 12.14
N LEU A 230 -3.18 -14.18 11.35
CA LEU A 230 -3.08 -14.19 9.89
C LEU A 230 -3.86 -13.02 9.33
N ASN A 231 -3.16 -12.10 8.67
CA ASN A 231 -3.75 -10.88 8.11
C ASN A 231 -3.44 -10.78 6.62
N LEU A 232 -4.37 -10.26 5.84
CA LEU A 232 -4.22 -9.99 4.44
C LEU A 232 -4.73 -8.58 4.16
N SER A 233 -3.88 -7.75 3.57
CA SER A 233 -4.26 -6.41 3.13
C SER A 233 -4.14 -6.32 1.62
N LEU A 234 -5.27 -6.04 0.98
CA LEU A 234 -5.40 -5.91 -0.44
C LEU A 234 -5.43 -4.43 -0.83
N LEU A 235 -4.60 -4.00 -1.78
CA LEU A 235 -4.64 -2.68 -2.40
C LEU A 235 -5.25 -2.78 -3.80
N LEU A 236 -6.42 -2.18 -3.99
CA LEU A 236 -7.11 -2.12 -5.27
C LEU A 236 -7.20 -0.68 -5.81
N PRO A 237 -7.38 -0.52 -7.13
CA PRO A 237 -7.35 0.79 -7.76
C PRO A 237 -8.50 1.70 -7.29
N GLY A 238 -8.20 2.99 -7.18
CA GLY A 238 -9.18 3.99 -6.75
C GLY A 238 -10.34 4.19 -7.73
N ALA A 239 -10.12 3.87 -9.00
CA ALA A 239 -11.14 3.95 -10.04
C ALA A 239 -12.23 2.88 -9.90
N TRP A 240 -12.01 1.83 -9.10
CA TRP A 240 -13.00 0.76 -8.92
C TRP A 240 -14.21 1.28 -8.13
N SER A 241 -15.38 0.73 -8.41
CA SER A 241 -16.56 0.97 -7.57
C SER A 241 -16.44 0.24 -6.22
N GLU A 242 -17.30 0.58 -5.27
CA GLU A 242 -17.36 -0.14 -3.98
C GLU A 242 -17.79 -1.60 -4.18
N SER A 243 -18.74 -1.85 -5.09
CA SER A 243 -19.19 -3.21 -5.41
C SER A 243 -18.08 -4.04 -6.08
N GLU A 244 -17.31 -3.46 -7.00
CA GLU A 244 -16.18 -4.14 -7.64
C GLU A 244 -15.11 -4.55 -6.61
N ARG A 245 -14.77 -3.65 -5.68
CA ARG A 245 -13.82 -3.98 -4.59
C ARG A 245 -14.38 -5.02 -3.62
N ALA A 246 -15.69 -4.98 -3.32
CA ALA A 246 -16.34 -5.96 -2.48
C ALA A 246 -16.27 -7.37 -3.09
N ILE A 247 -16.52 -7.49 -4.40
CA ILE A 247 -16.40 -8.76 -5.15
C ILE A 247 -14.98 -9.32 -5.06
N ALA A 248 -13.96 -8.50 -5.34
CA ALA A 248 -12.57 -8.93 -5.23
C ALA A 248 -12.17 -9.31 -3.80
N THR A 249 -12.65 -8.57 -2.80
CA THR A 249 -12.41 -8.87 -1.38
C THR A 249 -13.03 -10.21 -0.99
N GLN A 250 -14.28 -10.44 -1.38
CA GLN A 250 -15.00 -11.68 -1.09
C GLN A 250 -14.36 -12.88 -1.82
N TRP A 251 -13.90 -12.67 -3.05
CA TRP A 251 -13.15 -13.66 -3.80
C TRP A 251 -11.86 -14.07 -3.07
N VAL A 252 -11.08 -13.11 -2.58
CA VAL A 252 -9.89 -13.39 -1.76
C VAL A 252 -10.26 -14.15 -0.48
N GLN A 253 -11.30 -13.71 0.24
CA GLN A 253 -11.79 -14.43 1.43
C GLN A 253 -12.24 -15.86 1.12
N GLN A 254 -12.79 -16.12 -0.05
CA GLN A 254 -13.14 -17.47 -0.50
C GLN A 254 -11.89 -18.30 -0.78
N ARG A 255 -10.91 -17.78 -1.54
CA ARG A 255 -9.65 -18.50 -1.84
C ARG A 255 -8.89 -18.89 -0.61
N VAL A 256 -8.83 -17.98 0.37
CA VAL A 256 -8.15 -18.25 1.62
C VAL A 256 -8.85 -19.35 2.43
N ARG A 257 -10.20 -19.37 2.44
CA ARG A 257 -10.98 -20.43 3.09
C ARG A 257 -10.84 -21.79 2.40
N GLU A 258 -10.70 -21.80 1.08
CA GLU A 258 -10.50 -23.03 0.30
C GLU A 258 -9.10 -23.63 0.49
N GLY A 259 -8.07 -22.78 0.66
CA GLY A 259 -6.72 -23.24 0.94
C GLY A 259 -6.62 -23.96 2.28
N ASP A 260 -7.14 -23.36 3.36
CA ASP A 260 -7.22 -24.00 4.68
C ASP A 260 -8.30 -23.34 5.55
N ALA A 261 -9.44 -24.01 5.71
CA ALA A 261 -10.56 -23.51 6.51
C ALA A 261 -10.24 -23.39 8.02
N SER A 262 -9.18 -24.02 8.51
CA SER A 262 -8.75 -23.89 9.91
C SER A 262 -8.01 -22.57 10.17
N GLN A 263 -7.42 -21.99 9.11
CA GLN A 263 -6.71 -20.72 9.16
C GLN A 263 -7.68 -19.55 9.01
N ARG A 264 -7.78 -18.73 10.05
CA ARG A 264 -8.64 -17.55 10.04
C ARG A 264 -7.84 -16.32 9.64
N TRP A 265 -7.87 -16.02 8.35
CA TRP A 265 -7.28 -14.81 7.80
C TRP A 265 -8.24 -13.63 7.93
N LEU A 266 -7.74 -12.52 8.46
CA LEU A 266 -8.42 -11.23 8.45
C LEU A 266 -8.08 -10.51 7.16
N VAL A 267 -9.09 -10.24 6.32
CA VAL A 267 -8.91 -9.63 5.00
C VAL A 267 -9.44 -8.20 5.01
N ASP A 268 -8.55 -7.24 4.78
CA ASP A 268 -8.87 -5.83 4.61
C ASP A 268 -8.60 -5.39 3.17
N CYS A 269 -9.45 -4.52 2.63
CA CYS A 269 -9.27 -3.90 1.31
C CYS A 269 -9.05 -2.40 1.45
N PHE A 270 -8.01 -1.92 0.78
CA PHE A 270 -7.61 -0.52 0.70
C PHE A 270 -7.78 -0.01 -0.72
N LYS A 271 -8.12 1.26 -0.82
CA LYS A 271 -8.26 1.98 -2.08
C LYS A 271 -6.96 2.72 -2.37
N SER A 272 -6.39 2.53 -3.56
CA SER A 272 -5.28 3.34 -4.05
C SER A 272 -5.80 4.66 -4.60
N GLU A 273 -5.73 5.71 -3.78
CA GLU A 273 -5.99 7.10 -4.15
C GLU A 273 -4.70 7.92 -4.12
N ASP A 274 -4.73 9.16 -4.57
CA ASP A 274 -3.59 10.07 -4.59
C ASP A 274 -2.82 10.06 -3.24
N GLY A 275 -1.62 9.47 -3.24
CA GLY A 275 -0.76 9.35 -2.06
C GLY A 275 -0.90 8.05 -1.24
N VAL A 276 -1.86 7.17 -1.54
CA VAL A 276 -1.97 5.82 -0.97
C VAL A 276 -1.43 4.80 -1.97
N SER A 277 -0.16 4.45 -1.78
CA SER A 277 0.59 3.52 -2.62
C SER A 277 0.85 2.19 -1.91
N GLY A 278 1.38 1.18 -2.62
CA GLY A 278 1.80 -0.09 -2.03
C GLY A 278 2.81 0.10 -0.90
N MET A 279 3.79 0.99 -1.07
CA MET A 279 4.75 1.31 -0.01
C MET A 279 4.10 1.99 1.21
N ALA A 280 3.07 2.82 1.02
CA ALA A 280 2.31 3.40 2.13
C ALA A 280 1.49 2.33 2.88
N LEU A 281 0.97 1.32 2.17
CA LEU A 281 0.36 0.15 2.79
C LEU A 281 1.39 -0.63 3.61
N LEU A 282 2.61 -0.84 3.10
CA LEU A 282 3.70 -1.49 3.82
C LEU A 282 4.10 -0.75 5.10
N ASP A 283 4.07 0.59 5.10
CA ASP A 283 4.29 1.38 6.33
C ASP A 283 3.24 1.05 7.41
N ARG A 284 1.97 1.03 7.00
CA ARG A 284 0.86 0.73 7.90
C ARG A 284 0.96 -0.69 8.45
N ILE A 285 1.33 -1.65 7.60
CA ILE A 285 1.56 -3.05 8.01
C ILE A 285 2.72 -3.13 9.00
N SER A 286 3.83 -2.43 8.75
CA SER A 286 4.97 -2.38 9.66
C SER A 286 4.56 -1.87 11.05
N LEU A 287 3.78 -0.79 11.11
CA LEU A 287 3.27 -0.26 12.38
C LEU A 287 2.33 -1.25 13.09
N SER A 288 1.47 -1.95 12.36
CA SER A 288 0.57 -2.97 12.93
C SER A 288 1.35 -4.17 13.47
N LEU A 289 2.27 -4.74 12.70
CA LEU A 289 3.11 -5.88 13.09
C LEU A 289 3.91 -5.62 14.38
N HIS A 290 4.36 -4.38 14.60
CA HIS A 290 5.11 -4.02 15.81
C HIS A 290 4.23 -3.62 17.01
N ARG A 291 2.93 -3.39 16.79
CA ARG A 291 1.96 -3.22 17.87
C ARG A 291 1.42 -4.57 18.36
N GLU A 292 1.39 -5.58 17.49
CA GLU A 292 0.96 -6.91 17.86
C GLU A 292 1.88 -7.53 18.92
N GLN A 293 1.26 -8.07 19.97
CA GLN A 293 1.98 -8.77 21.05
C GLN A 293 2.22 -10.25 20.71
N ARG A 294 1.51 -10.76 19.71
CA ARG A 294 1.60 -12.15 19.25
C ARG A 294 2.33 -12.19 17.91
N PRO A 295 2.96 -13.34 17.55
CA PRO A 295 3.45 -13.55 16.19
C PRO A 295 2.32 -13.29 15.20
N ALA A 296 2.63 -12.56 14.14
CA ALA A 296 1.68 -12.20 13.10
C ALA A 296 2.32 -12.38 11.73
N LEU A 297 1.57 -13.02 10.85
CA LEU A 297 1.88 -13.25 9.45
C LEU A 297 0.97 -12.35 8.62
N TRP A 298 1.54 -11.60 7.68
CA TRP A 298 0.81 -10.62 6.90
C TRP A 298 1.06 -10.80 5.40
N ILE A 299 -0.01 -10.93 4.62
CA ILE A 299 0.07 -10.85 3.15
C ILE A 299 -0.30 -9.43 2.73
N ALA A 300 0.62 -8.73 2.07
CA ALA A 300 0.34 -7.49 1.36
C ALA A 300 0.18 -7.81 -0.12
N LEU A 301 -0.92 -7.41 -0.73
CA LEU A 301 -1.24 -7.74 -2.12
C LEU A 301 -1.74 -6.50 -2.85
N ALA A 302 -1.27 -6.26 -4.06
CA ALA A 302 -1.73 -5.18 -4.92
C ALA A 302 -1.95 -5.70 -6.34
N ALA A 303 -3.02 -5.25 -7.00
CA ALA A 303 -3.31 -5.61 -8.37
C ALA A 303 -4.01 -4.47 -9.10
N ASP A 304 -3.69 -4.30 -10.37
CA ASP A 304 -4.34 -3.35 -11.27
C ASP A 304 -4.27 -3.86 -12.71
N SER A 305 -5.26 -3.48 -13.51
CA SER A 305 -5.21 -3.63 -14.96
C SER A 305 -5.91 -2.45 -15.59
N SER A 306 -5.26 -1.94 -16.64
CA SER A 306 -5.81 -0.94 -17.56
C SER A 306 -6.00 -1.51 -18.98
N VAL A 307 -5.93 -2.84 -19.11
CA VAL A 307 -5.95 -3.58 -20.37
C VAL A 307 -7.40 -3.98 -20.68
N SER A 308 -8.17 -3.02 -21.19
CA SER A 308 -9.51 -3.27 -21.75
C SER A 308 -9.90 -2.15 -22.71
N GLU A 309 -10.71 -2.45 -23.72
CA GLU A 309 -11.26 -1.46 -24.66
C GLU A 309 -11.91 -0.26 -23.95
N ALA A 310 -12.65 -0.51 -22.87
CA ALA A 310 -13.27 0.55 -22.08
C ALA A 310 -12.23 1.47 -21.39
N SER A 311 -11.14 0.89 -20.87
CA SER A 311 -10.06 1.66 -20.26
C SER A 311 -9.25 2.44 -21.30
N ILE A 312 -9.01 1.87 -22.49
CA ILE A 312 -8.36 2.57 -23.61
C ILE A 312 -9.18 3.78 -24.05
N ALA A 313 -10.47 3.58 -24.34
CA ALA A 313 -11.36 4.65 -24.78
C ALA A 313 -11.45 5.79 -23.75
N ARG A 314 -11.52 5.44 -22.45
CA ARG A 314 -11.51 6.42 -21.36
C ARG A 314 -10.19 7.20 -21.32
N TRP A 315 -9.05 6.52 -21.35
CA TRP A 315 -7.75 7.19 -21.32
C TRP A 315 -7.51 8.06 -22.55
N GLU A 316 -8.03 7.67 -23.71
CA GLU A 316 -7.95 8.50 -24.90
C GLU A 316 -8.77 9.78 -24.75
N ALA A 317 -10.02 9.66 -24.30
CA ALA A 317 -10.92 10.78 -24.04
C ALA A 317 -10.36 11.76 -23.00
N ASP A 318 -9.75 11.23 -21.94
CA ASP A 318 -9.11 12.02 -20.88
C ASP A 318 -7.75 12.61 -21.29
N GLY A 319 -7.27 12.29 -22.49
CA GLY A 319 -5.98 12.75 -22.96
C GLY A 319 -4.80 12.10 -22.25
N LEU A 320 -4.98 10.93 -21.65
CA LEU A 320 -3.99 10.19 -20.88
C LEU A 320 -3.29 9.09 -21.68
N LEU A 321 -3.90 8.55 -22.73
CA LEU A 321 -3.32 7.43 -23.50
C LEU A 321 -2.04 7.85 -24.25
N TYR A 322 -1.02 6.99 -24.20
CA TYR A 322 0.19 7.12 -25.02
C TYR A 322 -0.13 6.84 -26.49
N THR A 323 0.15 7.82 -27.34
CA THR A 323 -0.02 7.70 -28.80
C THR A 323 1.16 8.34 -29.53
N ALA A 324 1.23 8.19 -30.85
CA ALA A 324 2.26 8.83 -31.67
C ALA A 324 2.30 10.37 -31.49
N THR A 325 1.13 10.98 -31.30
CA THR A 325 0.97 12.43 -31.07
C THR A 325 1.08 12.81 -29.59
N ARG A 326 0.87 11.86 -28.68
CA ARG A 326 0.93 12.07 -27.23
C ARG A 326 2.00 11.19 -26.56
N ARG A 327 3.26 11.57 -26.76
CA ARG A 327 4.44 10.86 -26.20
C ARG A 327 4.62 10.99 -24.68
N LYS A 328 3.79 11.80 -24.01
CA LYS A 328 3.74 11.93 -22.54
C LYS A 328 2.58 11.16 -21.91
N GLY A 329 1.77 10.46 -22.72
CA GLY A 329 0.66 9.65 -22.23
C GLY A 329 1.15 8.42 -21.47
N ARG A 330 0.22 7.65 -20.92
CA ARG A 330 0.45 6.40 -20.21
C ARG A 330 0.29 5.24 -21.18
N VAL A 331 1.22 4.30 -21.11
CA VAL A 331 1.10 3.02 -21.79
C VAL A 331 0.26 2.11 -20.90
N PRO A 332 -0.88 1.57 -21.34
CA PRO A 332 -1.67 0.63 -20.55
C PRO A 332 -0.83 -0.55 -20.09
N GLY A 333 -1.04 -0.98 -18.86
CA GLY A 333 -0.37 -2.12 -18.27
C GLY A 333 -1.25 -2.79 -17.23
N GLU A 334 -0.82 -3.97 -16.83
CA GLU A 334 -1.44 -4.73 -15.75
C GLU A 334 -0.41 -5.55 -15.00
N ALA A 335 -0.63 -5.72 -13.70
CA ALA A 335 0.19 -6.57 -12.87
C ALA A 335 -0.54 -6.90 -11.56
N ALA A 336 -0.06 -7.97 -10.92
CA ALA A 336 -0.27 -8.17 -9.49
C ALA A 336 1.09 -8.41 -8.82
N ALA A 337 1.24 -7.93 -7.60
CA ALA A 337 2.45 -8.12 -6.80
C ALA A 337 2.09 -8.24 -5.33
N GLY A 338 2.82 -9.08 -4.60
CA GLY A 338 2.57 -9.27 -3.18
C GLY A 338 3.77 -9.79 -2.40
N LEU A 339 3.67 -9.63 -1.09
CA LEU A 339 4.70 -9.95 -0.11
C LEU A 339 4.08 -10.70 1.07
N LEU A 340 4.77 -11.73 1.54
CA LEU A 340 4.51 -12.38 2.82
C LEU A 340 5.48 -11.83 3.87
N LEU A 341 4.93 -11.20 4.91
CA LEU A 341 5.66 -10.36 5.84
C LEU A 341 5.47 -10.82 7.28
N VAL A 342 6.53 -10.68 8.07
CA VAL A 342 6.49 -10.79 9.53
C VAL A 342 7.32 -9.69 10.16
N ARG A 343 7.19 -9.50 11.47
CA ARG A 343 8.05 -8.59 12.23
C ARG A 343 9.51 -9.05 12.17
N ALA A 344 10.45 -8.16 11.85
CA ALA A 344 11.87 -8.50 11.91
C ALA A 344 12.27 -8.88 13.35
N GLY A 345 13.03 -9.97 13.48
CA GLY A 345 13.40 -10.52 14.79
C GLY A 345 12.32 -11.37 15.46
N ASP A 346 11.23 -11.74 14.77
CA ASP A 346 10.35 -12.79 15.24
C ASP A 346 11.06 -14.15 15.19
N ALA A 347 11.54 -14.65 16.33
CA ALA A 347 12.32 -15.88 16.43
C ALA A 347 11.55 -17.17 16.06
N LEU A 348 10.23 -17.07 15.85
CA LEU A 348 9.40 -18.20 15.43
C LEU A 348 9.24 -18.23 13.91
N LEU A 349 8.97 -17.06 13.31
CA LEU A 349 8.57 -16.97 11.91
C LEU A 349 9.63 -16.36 10.99
N ALA A 350 10.56 -15.54 11.50
CA ALA A 350 11.51 -14.81 10.69
C ALA A 350 12.85 -15.54 10.60
N PRO A 351 13.23 -16.09 9.43
CA PRO A 351 14.58 -16.60 9.22
C PRO A 351 15.64 -15.50 9.44
N ALA A 352 16.83 -15.93 9.85
CA ALA A 352 17.98 -15.03 10.02
C ALA A 352 18.39 -14.37 8.69
N GLU A 353 18.34 -15.14 7.61
CA GLU A 353 18.74 -14.75 6.25
C GLU A 353 17.63 -14.05 5.45
N ALA A 354 16.42 -13.92 6.02
CA ALA A 354 15.31 -13.27 5.34
C ALA A 354 15.62 -11.79 5.06
N VAL A 355 15.24 -11.34 3.87
CA VAL A 355 15.36 -9.93 3.46
C VAL A 355 14.62 -9.05 4.47
N ARG A 356 15.28 -7.98 4.90
CA ARG A 356 14.71 -6.93 5.75
C ARG A 356 14.19 -5.80 4.89
N LEU A 357 12.97 -5.39 5.15
CA LEU A 357 12.38 -4.17 4.62
C LEU A 357 12.39 -3.10 5.71
N SER A 358 12.95 -1.94 5.39
CA SER A 358 12.87 -0.77 6.26
C SER A 358 11.43 -0.25 6.32
N ARG A 359 11.18 0.66 7.26
CA ARG A 359 10.02 1.54 7.18
C ARG A 359 10.10 2.42 5.92
N SER A 360 8.97 2.81 5.34
CA SER A 360 8.95 3.69 4.17
C SER A 360 9.15 5.15 4.58
N ALA A 361 9.92 5.90 3.80
CA ALA A 361 9.99 7.35 3.87
C ALA A 361 9.10 7.96 2.78
N SER A 362 8.10 8.74 3.17
CA SER A 362 7.09 9.28 2.25
C SER A 362 6.92 10.78 2.40
N GLY A 363 6.48 11.44 1.33
CA GLY A 363 6.16 12.86 1.32
C GLY A 363 5.67 13.34 -0.03
N GLN A 364 5.49 14.65 -0.17
CA GLN A 364 4.97 15.25 -1.39
C GLN A 364 5.88 16.36 -1.89
N ARG A 365 5.99 16.48 -3.20
CA ARG A 365 6.65 17.60 -3.88
C ARG A 365 5.84 18.88 -3.69
N GLU A 366 6.53 20.01 -3.62
CA GLU A 366 5.87 21.32 -3.57
C GLU A 366 5.18 21.68 -4.90
N ALA A 367 5.69 21.15 -6.02
CA ALA A 367 5.15 21.33 -7.35
C ALA A 367 5.12 20.01 -8.12
N SER A 368 4.11 19.87 -9.00
CA SER A 368 3.95 18.71 -9.87
C SER A 368 5.21 18.45 -10.69
N ALA A 369 5.65 17.20 -10.70
CA ALA A 369 6.75 16.75 -11.55
C ALA A 369 6.49 16.99 -13.04
N ASP A 370 5.22 17.04 -13.45
CA ASP A 370 4.84 17.16 -14.87
C ASP A 370 4.90 18.61 -15.37
N THR A 371 4.90 19.59 -14.46
CA THR A 371 5.04 21.03 -14.78
C THR A 371 6.41 21.60 -14.41
N ALA A 372 7.21 20.87 -13.62
CA ALA A 372 8.54 21.27 -13.22
C ALA A 372 9.45 21.46 -14.45
N ARG A 373 10.18 22.59 -14.49
CA ARG A 373 11.09 22.91 -15.60
C ARG A 373 12.45 22.23 -15.47
N THR A 374 12.85 21.91 -14.25
CA THR A 374 14.14 21.31 -13.92
C THR A 374 13.93 20.06 -13.07
N PRO A 375 14.71 18.99 -13.31
CA PRO A 375 14.68 17.81 -12.45
C PRO A 375 15.06 18.19 -11.01
N ASP A 376 14.26 17.75 -10.05
CA ASP A 376 14.46 18.00 -8.63
C ASP A 376 14.32 16.69 -7.87
N ALA A 377 15.45 16.21 -7.36
CA ALA A 377 15.55 14.98 -6.57
C ALA A 377 15.70 15.27 -5.07
N SER A 378 15.55 16.52 -4.61
CA SER A 378 15.84 16.92 -3.23
C SER A 378 14.98 16.19 -2.18
N LEU A 379 13.73 15.88 -2.51
CA LEU A 379 12.85 15.11 -1.63
C LEU A 379 13.32 13.66 -1.50
N LEU A 380 13.64 13.02 -2.63
CA LEU A 380 14.17 11.66 -2.64
C LEU A 380 15.54 11.59 -1.95
N ASP A 381 16.40 12.58 -2.15
CA ASP A 381 17.70 12.68 -1.49
C ASP A 381 17.55 12.69 0.05
N ARG A 382 16.61 13.48 0.57
CA ARG A 382 16.28 13.47 2.00
C ARG A 382 15.78 12.11 2.49
N PHE A 383 14.98 11.42 1.69
CA PHE A 383 14.51 10.07 2.05
C PHE A 383 15.66 9.07 2.09
N VAL A 384 16.55 9.08 1.10
CA VAL A 384 17.71 8.18 1.09
C VAL A 384 18.61 8.45 2.28
N GLN A 385 18.92 9.71 2.58
CA GLN A 385 19.70 10.06 3.77
C GLN A 385 19.04 9.55 5.06
N HIS A 386 17.72 9.73 5.19
CA HIS A 386 16.96 9.27 6.34
C HIS A 386 16.99 7.74 6.47
N LEU A 387 16.71 7.01 5.39
CA LEU A 387 16.68 5.55 5.36
C LEU A 387 18.05 4.92 5.66
N LEU A 388 19.13 5.51 5.13
CA LEU A 388 20.51 5.11 5.43
C LEU A 388 20.84 5.34 6.91
N ALA A 389 20.45 6.49 7.47
CA ALA A 389 20.70 6.81 8.87
C ALA A 389 19.93 5.88 9.83
N THR A 390 18.65 5.59 9.56
CA THR A 390 17.82 4.71 10.41
C THR A 390 18.23 3.25 10.31
N SER A 391 18.76 2.83 9.15
CA SER A 391 19.26 1.47 8.92
C SER A 391 20.74 1.29 9.27
N THR A 392 21.43 2.35 9.73
CA THR A 392 22.88 2.37 10.00
C THR A 392 23.72 1.89 8.82
N LEU A 393 23.36 2.32 7.61
CA LEU A 393 24.01 1.97 6.35
C LEU A 393 24.77 3.15 5.77
N GLU A 394 25.88 2.86 5.11
CA GLU A 394 26.58 3.80 4.25
C GLU A 394 26.02 3.78 2.84
N THR A 395 26.14 4.90 2.14
CA THR A 395 25.70 5.07 0.75
C THR A 395 26.30 4.00 -0.18
N ALA A 396 27.55 3.60 0.04
CA ALA A 396 28.25 2.59 -0.75
C ALA A 396 27.67 1.16 -0.60
N GLN A 397 26.77 0.93 0.36
CA GLN A 397 26.15 -0.38 0.59
C GLN A 397 24.87 -0.62 -0.22
N VAL A 398 24.36 0.43 -0.89
CA VAL A 398 23.21 0.34 -1.80
C VAL A 398 23.73 0.09 -3.21
N ASP A 399 23.47 -1.09 -3.75
CA ASP A 399 24.02 -1.54 -5.05
C ASP A 399 23.01 -1.46 -6.19
N TRP A 400 21.71 -1.36 -5.87
CA TRP A 400 20.61 -1.32 -6.83
C TRP A 400 19.60 -0.23 -6.50
N VAL A 401 18.98 0.31 -7.54
CA VAL A 401 17.81 1.19 -7.45
C VAL A 401 16.70 0.61 -8.32
N VAL A 402 15.53 0.39 -7.74
CA VAL A 402 14.34 -0.05 -8.46
C VAL A 402 13.27 1.01 -8.27
N SER A 403 12.75 1.53 -9.37
CA SER A 403 11.71 2.55 -9.34
C SER A 403 10.50 2.14 -10.17
N ASP A 404 9.33 2.63 -9.78
CA ASP A 404 8.11 2.51 -10.59
C ASP A 404 8.09 3.50 -11.79
N ALA A 405 9.19 4.20 -12.10
CA ALA A 405 9.26 5.18 -13.16
C ALA A 405 8.85 4.59 -14.53
N ASP A 406 8.13 5.38 -15.32
CA ASP A 406 7.80 5.09 -16.71
C ASP A 406 8.66 5.93 -17.68
N HIS A 407 8.29 5.91 -18.96
CA HIS A 407 8.99 6.62 -20.02
C HIS A 407 8.89 8.15 -19.94
N ARG A 408 8.04 8.73 -19.07
CA ARG A 408 7.88 10.18 -18.99
C ARG A 408 9.15 10.80 -18.44
N THR A 409 9.68 11.79 -19.17
CA THR A 409 10.94 12.47 -18.84
C THR A 409 10.98 13.02 -17.41
N SER A 410 9.84 13.49 -16.88
CA SER A 410 9.75 13.99 -15.51
C SER A 410 10.14 12.93 -14.47
N ARG A 411 9.85 11.65 -14.72
CA ARG A 411 10.11 10.54 -13.78
C ARG A 411 11.51 9.99 -13.95
N VAL A 412 11.90 9.75 -15.21
CA VAL A 412 13.24 9.26 -15.55
C VAL A 412 14.33 10.22 -15.04
N THR A 413 14.18 11.52 -15.29
CA THR A 413 15.23 12.50 -14.93
C THR A 413 15.31 12.75 -13.43
N GLU A 414 14.22 12.60 -12.68
CA GLU A 414 14.22 12.71 -11.22
C GLU A 414 14.99 11.56 -10.58
N VAL A 415 14.74 10.32 -11.00
CA VAL A 415 15.47 9.14 -10.52
C VAL A 415 16.93 9.19 -10.97
N ALA A 416 17.20 9.52 -12.24
CA ALA A 416 18.57 9.63 -12.75
C ALA A 416 19.38 10.70 -11.99
N LYS A 417 18.78 11.83 -11.64
CA LYS A 417 19.42 12.88 -10.83
C LYS A 417 19.74 12.39 -9.42
N LEU A 418 18.80 11.68 -8.77
CA LEU A 418 19.06 11.06 -7.47
C LEU A 418 20.25 10.11 -7.53
N VAL A 419 20.28 9.20 -8.51
CA VAL A 419 21.36 8.22 -8.66
C VAL A 419 22.68 8.93 -8.90
N GLN A 420 22.73 9.92 -9.79
CA GLN A 420 23.94 10.68 -10.09
C GLN A 420 24.48 11.45 -8.87
N GLU A 421 23.61 12.08 -8.08
CA GLU A 421 24.02 12.95 -6.97
C GLU A 421 24.28 12.18 -5.66
N ARG A 422 23.48 11.15 -5.37
CA ARG A 422 23.54 10.40 -4.11
C ARG A 422 24.15 9.02 -4.23
N LEU A 423 24.00 8.33 -5.36
CA LEU A 423 24.43 6.93 -5.54
C LEU A 423 25.31 6.77 -6.78
N PRO A 424 26.37 7.59 -6.98
CA PRO A 424 27.13 7.62 -8.23
C PRO A 424 27.90 6.32 -8.52
N HIS A 425 28.06 5.45 -7.51
CA HIS A 425 28.69 4.14 -7.64
C HIS A 425 27.74 3.08 -8.19
N VAL A 426 26.42 3.30 -8.17
CA VAL A 426 25.42 2.35 -8.70
C VAL A 426 25.53 2.34 -10.24
N PRO A 427 25.85 1.20 -10.86
CA PRO A 427 25.90 1.08 -12.31
C PRO A 427 24.56 1.38 -12.98
N PHE A 428 24.59 1.80 -14.25
CA PHE A 428 23.36 2.13 -14.97
C PHE A 428 22.42 0.93 -15.11
N GLU A 429 22.98 -0.26 -15.35
CA GLU A 429 22.27 -1.54 -15.43
C GLU A 429 21.57 -1.93 -14.11
N ASN A 430 22.00 -1.34 -12.99
CA ASN A 430 21.41 -1.57 -11.67
C ASN A 430 20.33 -0.54 -11.29
N ASN A 431 19.96 0.34 -12.23
CA ASN A 431 18.87 1.30 -12.08
C ASN A 431 17.66 0.89 -12.91
N LEU A 432 16.75 0.13 -12.30
CA LEU A 432 15.60 -0.46 -12.97
C LEU A 432 14.38 0.45 -12.90
N SER A 433 13.72 0.66 -14.05
CA SER A 433 12.48 1.44 -14.16
C SER A 433 11.32 0.54 -14.60
N VAL A 434 10.53 0.07 -13.63
CA VAL A 434 9.53 -1.00 -13.79
C VAL A 434 8.48 -0.65 -14.84
N CYS A 435 7.85 0.53 -14.74
CA CYS A 435 6.76 0.91 -15.63
C CYS A 435 7.24 1.33 -17.03
N ALA A 436 8.54 1.51 -17.24
CA ALA A 436 9.08 1.78 -18.58
C ALA A 436 8.94 0.55 -19.49
N THR A 437 9.06 -0.66 -18.92
CA THR A 437 8.98 -1.94 -19.63
C THR A 437 7.63 -2.63 -19.50
N LEU A 438 6.93 -2.44 -18.38
CA LEU A 438 5.67 -3.14 -18.10
C LEU A 438 4.41 -2.28 -18.36
N GLY A 439 4.59 -1.00 -18.72
CA GLY A 439 3.48 -0.05 -18.83
C GLY A 439 3.03 0.48 -17.46
N HIS A 440 1.91 1.18 -17.44
CA HIS A 440 1.34 1.78 -16.23
C HIS A 440 0.58 0.74 -15.43
N LEU A 441 1.19 0.28 -14.33
CA LEU A 441 0.66 -0.79 -13.47
C LEU A 441 -0.26 -0.30 -12.35
N GLY A 442 -0.62 0.99 -12.35
CA GLY A 442 -1.52 1.61 -11.36
C GLY A 442 -1.20 1.22 -9.91
N ALA A 443 -2.17 0.65 -9.19
CA ALA A 443 -2.04 0.25 -7.79
C ALA A 443 -0.93 -0.79 -7.52
N ALA A 444 -0.53 -1.58 -8.52
CA ALA A 444 0.52 -2.59 -8.39
C ALA A 444 1.93 -2.06 -8.70
N ALA A 445 2.08 -0.82 -9.15
CA ALA A 445 3.34 -0.29 -9.69
C ALA A 445 4.49 -0.29 -8.67
N ASP A 446 4.29 0.37 -7.53
CA ASP A 446 5.32 0.48 -6.50
C ASP A 446 5.47 -0.82 -5.69
N MET A 447 4.40 -1.59 -5.51
CA MET A 447 4.49 -2.94 -4.95
C MET A 447 5.35 -3.86 -5.82
N SER A 448 5.22 -3.79 -7.15
CA SER A 448 6.08 -4.53 -8.08
C SER A 448 7.55 -4.11 -7.96
N ALA A 449 7.81 -2.81 -7.79
CA ALA A 449 9.16 -2.31 -7.53
C ALA A 449 9.73 -2.84 -6.21
N VAL A 450 8.93 -2.93 -5.14
CA VAL A 450 9.36 -3.52 -3.87
C VAL A 450 9.63 -5.02 -4.00
N VAL A 451 8.76 -5.78 -4.68
CA VAL A 451 8.97 -7.22 -4.92
C VAL A 451 10.29 -7.46 -5.66
N LEU A 452 10.55 -6.71 -6.73
CA LEU A 452 11.84 -6.80 -7.45
C LEU A 452 13.03 -6.37 -6.58
N ALA A 453 12.87 -5.37 -5.72
CA ALA A 453 13.89 -5.00 -4.76
C ALA A 453 14.17 -6.11 -3.73
N CYS A 454 13.14 -6.81 -3.26
CA CYS A 454 13.29 -7.97 -2.37
C CYS A 454 14.01 -9.12 -3.06
N HIS A 455 13.64 -9.39 -4.31
CA HIS A 455 14.27 -10.41 -5.14
C HIS A 455 15.77 -10.14 -5.34
N LEU A 456 16.13 -8.93 -5.79
CA LEU A 456 17.52 -8.55 -6.00
C LEU A 456 18.33 -8.54 -4.70
N ALA A 457 17.70 -8.09 -3.60
CA ALA A 457 18.32 -8.14 -2.27
C ALA A 457 18.61 -9.57 -1.81
N ALA A 458 17.68 -10.51 -2.05
CA ALA A 458 17.85 -11.92 -1.72
C ALA A 458 18.91 -12.58 -2.61
N ARG A 459 18.87 -12.33 -3.92
CA ARG A 459 19.76 -12.94 -4.92
C ARG A 459 21.21 -12.50 -4.74
N ASP A 460 21.45 -11.21 -4.53
CA ASP A 460 22.79 -10.63 -4.53
C ASP A 460 23.33 -10.37 -3.11
N ALA A 461 22.51 -10.59 -2.09
CA ALA A 461 22.80 -10.26 -0.68
C ALA A 461 23.21 -8.78 -0.49
N ARG A 462 22.61 -7.87 -1.26
CA ARG A 462 22.89 -6.42 -1.27
C ARG A 462 21.69 -5.59 -0.88
N HIS A 463 21.92 -4.32 -0.52
CA HIS A 463 20.82 -3.39 -0.28
C HIS A 463 20.34 -2.78 -1.60
N VAL A 464 19.02 -2.69 -1.72
CA VAL A 464 18.31 -2.20 -2.89
C VAL A 464 17.37 -1.10 -2.44
N LEU A 465 17.44 0.04 -3.11
CA LEU A 465 16.56 1.18 -2.88
C LEU A 465 15.34 1.06 -3.81
N ALA A 466 14.17 0.84 -3.23
CA ALA A 466 12.90 0.89 -3.94
C ALA A 466 12.30 2.30 -3.87
N ILE A 467 11.85 2.86 -4.99
CA ILE A 467 11.32 4.22 -5.07
C ILE A 467 10.00 4.26 -5.83
N SER A 468 9.00 4.93 -5.25
CA SER A 468 7.80 5.34 -5.96
C SER A 468 7.89 6.81 -6.40
N VAL A 469 7.81 7.01 -7.70
CA VAL A 469 7.79 8.30 -8.40
C VAL A 469 6.63 8.40 -9.39
N GLN A 470 5.71 7.43 -9.49
CA GLN A 470 4.58 7.42 -10.45
C GLN A 470 3.49 8.48 -10.23
N ASP A 471 3.34 9.00 -9.03
CA ASP A 471 2.43 10.13 -8.79
C ASP A 471 3.05 11.48 -9.21
N ALA A 472 2.23 12.46 -9.56
CA ALA A 472 2.74 13.79 -9.92
C ALA A 472 3.40 14.53 -8.73
N LEU A 473 3.00 14.22 -7.50
CA LEU A 473 3.42 14.90 -6.27
C LEU A 473 4.03 13.96 -5.24
N ALA A 474 3.39 12.82 -4.97
CA ALA A 474 3.78 11.90 -3.92
C ALA A 474 5.07 11.16 -4.28
N ARG A 475 5.97 11.04 -3.31
CA ARG A 475 7.21 10.28 -3.39
C ARG A 475 7.29 9.38 -2.18
N THR A 476 7.70 8.15 -2.41
CA THR A 476 7.96 7.18 -1.34
C THR A 476 9.24 6.44 -1.66
N ALA A 477 10.02 6.09 -0.63
CA ALA A 477 11.20 5.24 -0.77
C ALA A 477 11.29 4.24 0.39
N LEU A 478 11.93 3.10 0.12
CA LEU A 478 12.15 2.04 1.10
C LEU A 478 13.45 1.29 0.75
N LEU A 479 14.13 0.74 1.77
CA LEU A 479 15.30 -0.13 1.59
C LEU A 479 14.91 -1.59 1.80
N ALA A 480 15.31 -2.44 0.86
CA ALA A 480 15.34 -3.89 0.99
C ALA A 480 16.80 -4.35 1.09
N GLY A 481 17.12 -5.30 1.95
CA GLY A 481 18.49 -5.80 2.07
C GLY A 481 18.64 -6.98 3.00
N PRO A 482 19.86 -7.56 3.10
CA PRO A 482 20.13 -8.58 4.10
C PRO A 482 19.95 -8.02 5.52
N ALA A 483 19.73 -8.90 6.50
CA ALA A 483 19.81 -8.48 7.88
C ALA A 483 21.22 -7.93 8.18
N SER A 484 21.34 -6.67 8.61
CA SER A 484 22.61 -6.17 9.14
C SER A 484 23.08 -7.11 10.25
N PRO A 485 24.37 -7.51 10.26
CA PRO A 485 24.90 -8.27 11.38
C PRO A 485 24.65 -7.47 12.64
N ALA A 486 23.97 -8.07 13.62
CA ALA A 486 23.79 -7.44 14.92
C ALA A 486 25.18 -7.05 15.43
N SER A 487 25.40 -5.75 15.70
CA SER A 487 26.61 -5.34 16.39
C SER A 487 26.73 -6.17 17.66
N PRO A 488 27.89 -6.82 17.92
CA PRO A 488 28.07 -7.55 19.16
C PRO A 488 27.83 -6.55 20.30
N ALA A 489 26.88 -6.86 21.18
CA ALA A 489 26.64 -6.07 22.37
C ALA A 489 27.95 -6.00 23.16
N THR A 490 28.54 -4.81 23.23
CA THR A 490 29.72 -4.50 24.07
C THR A 490 29.37 -4.53 25.54
#